data_AF-A0A0B7BFS6-F1
#
_entry.id   AF-A0A0B7BFS6-F1
#
_cell.length_a   1.000
_cell.length_b   1.000
_cell.length_c   1.000
_cell.angle_alpha   90.00
_cell.angle_beta   90.00
_cell.angle_gamma   90.00
#
_symmetry.space_group_name_H-M   'P 1'
#
loop_
_entity.id
_entity.type
_entity.pdbx_description
1 polymer ?
#
loop_
_entity_poly.entity_id
_entity_poly.type
_entity_poly.pdbx_seq_one_letter_code
_entity_poly.pdbx_strand_id
1 'polypeptide(L)'
;MCLDWQIGDWTECSATCGHATQQRQVVCTNPGFCDISQRPEVTQPCEKLSPCIAWVYGDWSKCTKSCGFGVQERLVQCVNLSSQQLYEGCPSEAKPSERQECNGDECPADDNAALTVYCESNEMSFNVCRKLKKVGLCDKQYVRTKCCRTCHNDVRAKFDKPSISQR
;
A
#
# COMPACT_ATOMS: atom_id res chain seq x y z
N MET A 1 1.98 3.17 -71.35
CA MET A 1 2.60 3.14 -70.00
C MET A 1 1.62 3.84 -69.07
N CYS A 2 0.98 3.11 -68.15
CA CYS A 2 0.26 3.76 -67.06
C CYS A 2 1.29 4.35 -66.09
N LEU A 3 1.11 5.62 -65.73
CA LEU A 3 1.92 6.27 -64.71
C LEU A 3 1.27 5.95 -63.36
N ASP A 4 1.90 5.05 -62.62
CA ASP A 4 1.35 4.50 -61.38
C ASP A 4 1.74 5.34 -60.15
N TRP A 5 0.96 5.19 -59.08
CA TRP A 5 1.24 5.77 -57.77
C TRP A 5 2.55 5.22 -57.20
N GLN A 6 3.45 6.10 -56.74
CA GLN A 6 4.61 5.69 -55.97
C GLN A 6 4.23 5.52 -54.51
N ILE A 7 4.55 4.35 -53.95
CA ILE A 7 4.20 3.93 -52.61
C ILE A 7 5.51 3.76 -51.81
N GLY A 8 5.64 4.52 -50.72
CA GLY A 8 6.72 4.35 -49.75
C GLY A 8 6.42 3.28 -48.71
N ASP A 9 7.43 2.94 -47.93
CA ASP A 9 7.28 2.02 -46.79
C ASP A 9 6.37 2.60 -45.71
N TRP A 10 5.79 1.70 -44.91
CA TRP A 10 5.06 2.09 -43.72
C TRP A 10 6.02 2.60 -42.63
N THR A 11 5.59 3.65 -41.94
CA THR A 11 6.24 4.15 -40.72
C THR A 11 6.05 3.17 -39.57
N GLU A 12 6.75 3.40 -38.48
CA GLU A 12 6.41 2.78 -37.20
C GLU A 12 4.97 3.11 -36.78
N CYS A 13 4.40 2.22 -35.97
CA CYS A 13 3.08 2.41 -35.39
C CYS A 13 3.07 3.62 -34.46
N SER A 14 1.97 4.36 -34.47
CA SER A 14 1.74 5.51 -33.59
C SER A 14 1.75 5.16 -32.09
N ALA A 15 1.60 3.88 -31.76
CA ALA A 15 1.69 3.34 -30.42
C ALA A 15 2.19 1.89 -30.47
N THR A 16 2.73 1.41 -29.35
CA THR A 16 3.27 0.05 -29.20
C THR A 16 2.25 -0.94 -28.63
N CYS A 17 1.08 -0.46 -28.21
CA CYS A 17 -0.01 -1.26 -27.65
C CYS A 17 -1.37 -0.70 -28.13
N GLY A 18 -2.41 -1.51 -28.02
CA GLY A 18 -3.78 -1.14 -28.30
C GLY A 18 -4.04 -0.85 -29.78
N HIS A 19 -4.94 0.09 -30.05
CA HIS A 19 -5.24 0.51 -31.41
C HIS A 19 -4.25 1.57 -31.86
N ALA A 20 -3.35 1.20 -32.77
CA ALA A 20 -2.39 2.10 -33.38
C ALA A 20 -2.53 2.12 -34.91
N THR A 21 -2.01 3.17 -35.52
CA THR A 21 -1.97 3.32 -36.98
C THR A 21 -0.55 3.58 -37.45
N GLN A 22 -0.25 3.16 -38.68
CA GLN A 22 0.98 3.49 -39.38
C GLN A 22 0.64 4.24 -40.67
N GLN A 23 1.59 5.06 -41.13
CA GLN A 23 1.41 5.90 -42.31
C GLN A 23 2.46 5.57 -43.37
N ARG A 24 2.20 5.90 -44.63
CA ARG A 24 3.20 5.78 -45.70
C ARG A 24 3.08 6.94 -46.67
N GLN A 25 4.14 7.16 -47.44
CA GLN A 25 4.09 8.15 -48.52
C GLN A 25 3.39 7.56 -49.75
N VAL A 26 2.47 8.32 -50.34
CA VAL A 26 1.79 7.99 -51.60
C VAL A 26 1.84 9.21 -52.50
N VAL A 27 2.69 9.16 -53.53
CA VAL A 27 3.00 10.29 -54.40
C VAL A 27 2.66 9.96 -55.84
N CYS A 28 2.00 10.90 -56.53
CA CYS A 28 1.81 10.81 -57.98
C CYS A 28 3.00 11.47 -58.67
N THR A 29 3.79 10.68 -59.41
CA THR A 29 5.02 11.14 -60.08
C THR A 29 4.73 12.23 -61.11
N ASN A 30 3.57 12.20 -61.76
CA ASN A 30 3.12 13.19 -62.74
C ASN A 30 1.71 13.70 -62.36
N PRO A 31 1.62 14.88 -61.70
CA PRO A 31 0.33 15.42 -61.25
C PRO A 31 -0.72 15.46 -62.37
N GLY A 32 -1.90 14.90 -62.10
CA GLY A 32 -3.02 14.85 -63.05
C GLY A 32 -3.09 13.62 -63.96
N PHE A 33 -2.07 12.74 -63.95
CA PHE A 33 -2.04 11.51 -64.76
C PHE A 33 -2.33 10.23 -63.98
N CYS A 34 -2.32 10.27 -62.65
CA CYS A 34 -2.68 9.13 -61.81
C CYS A 34 -4.20 9.06 -61.61
N ASP A 35 -4.77 7.86 -61.70
CA ASP A 35 -6.19 7.63 -61.39
C ASP A 35 -6.42 7.77 -59.88
N ILE A 36 -7.18 8.79 -59.50
CA ILE A 36 -7.52 9.10 -58.11
C ILE A 36 -8.36 7.98 -57.47
N SER A 37 -9.17 7.27 -58.26
CA SER A 37 -9.97 6.14 -57.75
C SER A 37 -9.09 4.95 -57.31
N GLN A 38 -7.87 4.87 -57.84
CA GLN A 38 -6.87 3.84 -57.52
C GLN A 38 -5.84 4.33 -56.50
N ARG A 39 -6.04 5.50 -55.88
CA ARG A 39 -5.08 6.04 -54.91
C ARG A 39 -4.97 5.10 -53.71
N PRO A 40 -3.79 4.54 -53.41
CA PRO A 40 -3.61 3.68 -52.26
C PRO A 40 -3.84 4.40 -50.93
N GLU A 41 -4.25 3.64 -49.91
CA GLU A 41 -4.41 4.16 -48.55
C GLU A 41 -3.10 4.70 -47.99
N VAL A 42 -3.18 5.88 -47.37
CA VAL A 42 -2.04 6.57 -46.74
C VAL A 42 -1.85 6.13 -45.29
N THR A 43 -2.91 5.61 -44.67
CA THR A 43 -2.92 5.17 -43.26
C THR A 43 -3.58 3.81 -43.15
N GLN A 44 -3.04 2.95 -42.31
CA GLN A 44 -3.67 1.67 -41.99
C GLN A 44 -3.51 1.32 -40.51
N PRO A 45 -4.40 0.49 -39.93
CA PRO A 45 -4.21 -0.01 -38.57
C PRO A 45 -2.97 -0.89 -38.49
N CYS A 46 -2.31 -0.86 -37.35
CA CYS A 46 -1.25 -1.80 -37.03
C CYS A 46 -1.83 -3.17 -36.68
N GLU A 47 -1.14 -4.23 -37.11
CA GLU A 47 -1.58 -5.59 -36.85
C GLU A 47 -1.14 -6.05 -35.45
N LYS A 48 -2.10 -6.64 -34.71
CA LYS A 48 -1.86 -7.46 -33.50
C LYS A 48 -0.96 -6.83 -32.43
N LEU A 49 -1.25 -5.60 -32.03
CA LEU A 49 -0.66 -5.03 -30.82
C LEU A 49 -1.31 -5.63 -29.57
N SER A 50 -0.50 -5.82 -28.53
CA SER A 50 -1.00 -6.21 -27.21
C SER A 50 -1.90 -5.11 -26.64
N PRO A 51 -2.91 -5.43 -25.81
CA PRO A 51 -3.69 -4.39 -25.15
C PRO A 51 -2.80 -3.53 -24.26
N CYS A 52 -3.08 -2.23 -24.17
CA CYS A 52 -2.37 -1.33 -23.27
C CYS A 52 -2.77 -1.63 -21.83
N ILE A 53 -2.03 -2.49 -21.14
CA ILE A 53 -2.34 -2.92 -19.78
C ILE A 53 -1.18 -2.67 -18.83
N ALA A 54 -1.51 -2.35 -17.57
CA ALA A 54 -0.50 -2.15 -16.53
C ALA A 54 -1.06 -2.50 -15.15
N TRP A 55 -0.15 -2.90 -14.25
CA TRP A 55 -0.44 -2.96 -12.82
C TRP A 55 -0.49 -1.55 -12.25
N VAL A 56 -1.63 -1.19 -11.66
CA VAL A 56 -1.80 0.01 -10.85
C VAL A 56 -1.99 -0.39 -9.40
N TYR A 57 -1.52 0.44 -8.49
CA TYR A 57 -1.62 0.18 -7.06
C TYR A 57 -1.93 1.46 -6.30
N GLY A 58 -2.67 1.30 -5.20
CA GLY A 58 -2.96 2.38 -4.27
C GLY A 58 -1.89 2.54 -3.20
N ASP A 59 -2.14 3.49 -2.30
CA ASP A 59 -1.35 3.66 -1.10
C ASP A 59 -1.48 2.46 -0.16
N TRP A 60 -0.48 2.29 0.70
CA TRP A 60 -0.54 1.32 1.78
C TRP A 60 -1.58 1.73 2.83
N SER A 61 -2.31 0.73 3.32
CA SER A 61 -3.16 0.85 4.49
C SER A 61 -2.34 1.24 5.71
N LYS A 62 -3.02 1.64 6.78
CA LYS A 62 -2.37 1.70 8.09
C LYS A 62 -1.85 0.30 8.47
N CYS A 63 -0.73 0.28 9.17
CA CYS A 63 -0.19 -0.95 9.74
C CYS A 63 -1.19 -1.56 10.73
N THR A 64 -1.33 -2.89 10.73
CA THR A 64 -2.24 -3.61 11.64
C THR A 64 -1.88 -3.41 13.11
N LYS A 65 -0.64 -3.04 13.41
CA LYS A 65 -0.17 -2.72 14.76
C LYS A 65 0.45 -1.32 14.78
N SER A 66 0.32 -0.64 15.91
CA SER A 66 1.01 0.62 16.17
C SER A 66 2.43 0.44 16.71
N CYS A 67 2.81 -0.78 17.09
CA CYS A 67 4.15 -1.16 17.55
C CYS A 67 4.40 -2.65 17.26
N GLY A 68 5.66 -3.07 17.24
CA GLY A 68 6.04 -4.43 16.87
C GLY A 68 5.69 -4.77 15.41
N PHE A 69 6.09 -5.95 14.96
CA PHE A 69 5.84 -6.41 13.59
C PHE A 69 4.35 -6.49 13.28
N GLY A 70 3.92 -5.63 12.36
CA GLY A 70 2.59 -5.62 11.76
C GLY A 70 2.64 -5.88 10.25
N VAL A 71 1.47 -5.85 9.64
CA VAL A 71 1.29 -6.00 8.19
C VAL A 71 0.45 -4.84 7.69
N GLN A 72 0.74 -4.35 6.50
CA GLN A 72 -0.09 -3.39 5.78
C GLN A 72 -0.41 -3.94 4.40
N GLU A 73 -1.54 -3.51 3.87
CA GLU A 73 -2.07 -3.98 2.60
C GLU A 73 -2.29 -2.82 1.65
N ARG A 74 -2.21 -3.06 0.34
CA ARG A 74 -2.62 -2.08 -0.67
C ARG A 74 -3.44 -2.76 -1.75
N LEU A 75 -4.27 -1.97 -2.41
CA LEU A 75 -4.98 -2.43 -3.60
C LEU A 75 -3.99 -2.52 -4.76
N VAL A 76 -4.01 -3.65 -5.47
CA VAL A 76 -3.25 -3.85 -6.72
C VAL A 76 -4.22 -4.39 -7.77
N GLN A 77 -4.32 -3.71 -8.90
CA GLN A 77 -5.26 -4.06 -9.97
C GLN A 77 -4.57 -3.98 -11.32
N CYS A 78 -4.89 -4.93 -12.20
CA CYS A 78 -4.51 -4.84 -13.60
C CYS A 78 -5.58 -4.04 -14.33
N VAL A 79 -5.18 -3.01 -15.06
CA VAL A 79 -6.11 -2.13 -15.77
C VAL A 79 -5.69 -1.97 -17.22
N ASN A 80 -6.67 -1.80 -18.08
CA ASN A 80 -6.46 -1.33 -19.43
C ASN A 80 -6.33 0.21 -19.42
N LEU A 81 -5.19 0.73 -19.85
CA LEU A 81 -4.88 2.16 -19.84
C LEU A 81 -5.72 2.97 -20.83
N SER A 82 -6.24 2.34 -21.88
CA SER A 82 -7.10 2.99 -22.86
C SER A 82 -8.54 3.13 -22.36
N SER A 83 -9.11 2.10 -21.73
CA SER A 83 -10.49 2.13 -21.24
C SER A 83 -10.62 2.51 -19.76
N GLN A 84 -9.51 2.52 -19.01
CA GLN A 84 -9.47 2.70 -17.55
C GLN A 84 -10.30 1.66 -16.77
N GLN A 85 -10.53 0.49 -17.36
CA GLN A 85 -11.28 -0.60 -16.74
C GLN A 85 -10.34 -1.70 -16.24
N LEU A 86 -10.84 -2.49 -15.28
CA LEU A 86 -10.16 -3.71 -14.84
C LEU A 86 -9.94 -4.65 -16.02
N TYR A 87 -8.79 -5.31 -16.00
CA TYR A 87 -8.38 -6.23 -17.05
C TYR A 87 -7.70 -7.45 -16.44
N GLU A 88 -7.80 -8.60 -17.11
CA GLU A 88 -7.09 -9.82 -16.74
C GLU A 88 -6.01 -10.09 -17.79
N GLY A 89 -4.74 -10.20 -17.37
CA GLY A 89 -3.65 -10.49 -18.30
C GLY A 89 -2.37 -9.66 -18.12
N CYS A 90 -2.28 -8.82 -17.08
CA CYS A 90 -0.99 -8.21 -16.75
C CYS A 90 0.02 -9.32 -16.35
N PRO A 91 1.31 -9.18 -16.71
CA PRO A 91 2.32 -10.18 -16.37
C PRO A 91 2.43 -10.40 -14.87
N SER A 92 2.36 -11.66 -14.44
CA SER A 92 2.40 -12.04 -13.01
C SER A 92 3.74 -11.69 -12.36
N GLU A 93 4.83 -11.77 -13.11
CA GLU A 93 6.18 -11.48 -12.67
C GLU A 93 6.37 -10.00 -12.32
N ALA A 94 5.56 -9.14 -12.94
CA ALA A 94 5.55 -7.70 -12.68
C ALA A 94 4.51 -7.29 -11.63
N LYS A 95 3.73 -8.24 -11.06
CA LYS A 95 2.68 -7.91 -10.08
C LYS A 95 3.31 -7.35 -8.79
N PRO A 96 2.99 -6.11 -8.41
CA PRO A 96 3.45 -5.55 -7.13
C PRO A 96 2.85 -6.30 -5.93
N SER A 97 3.58 -6.38 -4.82
CA SER A 97 3.07 -7.01 -3.59
C SER A 97 1.86 -6.27 -3.04
N GLU A 98 0.79 -7.02 -2.70
CA GLU A 98 -0.42 -6.50 -2.05
C GLU A 98 -0.28 -6.42 -0.53
N ARG A 99 0.71 -7.14 0.05
CA ARG A 99 1.01 -7.16 1.48
C ARG A 99 2.49 -6.92 1.71
N GLN A 100 2.82 -6.18 2.75
CA GLN A 100 4.18 -6.07 3.25
C GLN A 100 4.20 -5.91 4.77
N GLU A 101 5.34 -6.24 5.38
CA GLU A 101 5.59 -5.98 6.79
C GLU A 101 5.73 -4.48 7.05
N CYS A 102 5.31 -4.04 8.24
CA CYS A 102 5.44 -2.68 8.70
C CYS A 102 5.77 -2.64 10.19
N ASN A 103 6.49 -1.57 10.57
CA ASN A 103 7.18 -1.41 11.85
C ASN A 103 8.25 -2.50 12.09
N GLY A 104 9.24 -2.19 12.92
CA GLY A 104 10.27 -3.15 13.33
C GLY A 104 10.67 -3.03 14.80
N ASP A 105 10.26 -1.96 15.46
CA ASP A 105 10.63 -1.71 16.85
C ASP A 105 9.77 -2.54 17.80
N GLU A 106 10.39 -3.07 18.85
CA GLU A 106 9.69 -3.77 19.91
C GLU A 106 8.59 -2.86 20.48
N CYS A 107 7.40 -3.42 20.71
CA CYS A 107 6.41 -2.73 21.51
C CYS A 107 7.02 -2.42 22.87
N PRO A 108 6.80 -1.21 23.43
CA PRO A 108 7.16 -0.97 24.81
C PRO A 108 6.57 -2.11 25.64
N ALA A 109 7.45 -2.81 26.36
CA ALA A 109 7.00 -3.78 27.34
C ALA A 109 5.99 -3.03 28.19
N ASP A 110 4.75 -3.52 28.16
CA ASP A 110 3.59 -3.12 28.94
C ASP A 110 3.98 -2.16 30.07
N ASP A 111 3.33 -1.01 30.19
CA ASP A 111 3.61 0.13 31.09
C ASP A 111 3.83 -0.23 32.58
N ASN A 112 3.80 -1.52 32.92
CA ASN A 112 4.28 -2.18 34.12
C ASN A 112 5.82 -2.37 34.21
N ALA A 113 6.62 -2.11 33.18
CA ALA A 113 8.09 -2.06 33.30
C ALA A 113 8.62 -0.74 33.90
N ALA A 114 7.77 0.29 34.03
CA ALA A 114 8.06 1.47 34.86
C ALA A 114 7.72 1.25 36.34
N LEU A 115 7.14 0.09 36.71
CA LEU A 115 6.55 -0.15 38.02
C LEU A 115 7.34 -1.13 38.90
N THR A 116 8.66 -1.19 38.78
CA THR A 116 9.48 -1.99 39.71
C THR A 116 10.56 -1.26 40.49
N VAL A 117 10.92 0.01 40.27
CA VAL A 117 12.11 0.52 41.02
C VAL A 117 12.11 1.95 41.58
N TYR A 118 11.27 2.91 41.19
CA TYR A 118 11.32 4.25 41.84
C TYR A 118 9.94 4.85 42.20
N CYS A 119 9.33 4.35 43.29
CA CYS A 119 8.24 5.06 43.99
C CYS A 119 8.81 5.95 45.11
N GLU A 120 9.16 7.19 44.79
CA GLU A 120 9.70 8.13 45.81
C GLU A 120 8.59 8.88 46.57
N SER A 121 7.44 9.13 45.92
CA SER A 121 6.36 9.97 46.45
C SER A 121 4.95 9.52 46.01
N ASN A 122 3.92 10.16 46.56
CA ASN A 122 2.56 10.10 46.01
C ASN A 122 2.31 11.41 45.25
N GLU A 123 1.71 11.35 44.07
CA GLU A 123 1.23 12.55 43.36
C GLU A 123 -0.06 13.09 43.98
N MET A 124 -0.89 12.22 44.54
CA MET A 124 -2.10 12.61 45.28
C MET A 124 -1.82 12.86 46.76
N SER A 125 -2.72 13.64 47.39
CA SER A 125 -2.61 13.90 48.83
C SER A 125 -2.64 12.61 49.63
N PHE A 126 -1.83 12.57 50.70
CA PHE A 126 -1.70 11.42 51.58
C PHE A 126 -3.04 10.88 52.08
N ASN A 127 -3.97 11.78 52.42
CA ASN A 127 -5.29 11.42 52.92
C ASN A 127 -6.14 10.69 51.86
N VAL A 128 -6.07 11.13 50.60
CA VAL A 128 -6.82 10.49 49.52
C VAL A 128 -6.19 9.14 49.19
N CYS A 129 -4.87 9.05 49.08
CA CYS A 129 -4.19 7.78 48.84
C CYS A 129 -4.44 6.75 49.95
N ARG A 130 -4.47 7.18 51.21
CA ARG A 130 -4.81 6.31 52.34
C ARG A 130 -6.25 5.80 52.26
N LYS A 131 -7.20 6.65 51.82
CA LYS A 131 -8.60 6.25 51.64
C LYS A 131 -8.72 5.24 50.50
N LEU A 132 -8.07 5.49 49.37
CA LEU A 132 -8.03 4.60 48.20
C LEU A 132 -7.42 3.23 48.52
N LYS A 133 -6.36 3.21 49.34
CA LYS A 133 -5.77 1.95 49.83
C LYS A 133 -6.75 1.17 50.71
N LYS A 134 -7.42 1.83 51.67
CA LYS A 134 -8.39 1.17 52.56
C LYS A 134 -9.57 0.55 51.82
N VAL A 135 -9.93 1.09 50.65
CA VAL A 135 -11.00 0.54 49.79
C VAL A 135 -10.50 -0.43 48.72
N GLY A 136 -9.23 -0.85 48.76
CA GLY A 136 -8.68 -1.86 47.86
C GLY A 136 -8.44 -1.39 46.42
N LEU A 137 -8.42 -0.08 46.17
CA LEU A 137 -8.26 0.47 44.82
C LEU A 137 -6.81 0.57 44.34
N CYS A 138 -5.84 0.16 45.15
CA CYS A 138 -4.43 0.04 44.75
C CYS A 138 -4.19 -0.95 43.60
N ASP A 139 -5.25 -1.61 43.08
CA ASP A 139 -5.18 -2.46 41.90
C ASP A 139 -5.45 -1.76 40.58
N LYS A 140 -5.97 -0.54 40.61
CA LYS A 140 -6.21 0.25 39.42
C LYS A 140 -4.94 0.97 39.02
N GLN A 141 -4.55 0.87 37.75
CA GLN A 141 -3.34 1.49 37.19
C GLN A 141 -3.23 2.98 37.57
N TYR A 142 -4.33 3.73 37.43
CA TYR A 142 -4.41 5.13 37.83
C TYR A 142 -4.10 5.37 39.32
N VAL A 143 -4.56 4.50 40.21
CA VAL A 143 -4.30 4.63 41.65
C VAL A 143 -2.87 4.20 41.98
N ARG A 144 -2.33 3.18 41.31
CA ARG A 144 -0.95 2.73 41.47
C ARG A 144 0.05 3.83 41.09
N THR A 145 -0.21 4.56 40.01
CA THR A 145 0.67 5.66 39.57
C THR A 145 0.52 6.88 40.47
N LYS A 146 -0.70 7.33 40.77
CA LYS A 146 -0.93 8.55 41.57
C LYS A 146 -0.66 8.37 43.07
N CYS A 147 -0.77 7.16 43.60
CA CYS A 147 -0.54 6.81 45.00
C CYS A 147 0.62 5.82 45.16
N CYS A 148 1.67 5.99 44.36
CA CYS A 148 2.85 5.12 44.26
C CYS A 148 3.39 4.71 45.63
N ARG A 149 3.81 5.65 46.48
CA ARG A 149 4.36 5.35 47.82
C ARG A 149 3.37 4.63 48.74
N THR A 150 2.08 4.93 48.64
CA THR A 150 1.04 4.35 49.51
C THR A 150 0.69 2.91 49.10
N CYS A 151 0.68 2.63 47.79
CA CYS A 151 0.34 1.35 47.19
C CYS A 151 1.56 0.46 46.85
N HIS A 152 2.79 0.97 47.02
CA HIS A 152 4.03 0.29 46.63
C HIS A 152 4.14 -1.16 47.14
N ASN A 153 3.83 -1.40 48.41
CA ASN A 153 3.93 -2.74 49.00
C ASN A 153 2.81 -3.68 48.51
N ASP A 154 1.63 -3.14 48.17
CA ASP A 154 0.50 -3.90 47.61
C ASP A 154 0.78 -4.34 46.17
N VAL A 155 1.54 -3.52 45.42
CA VAL A 155 2.04 -3.86 44.09
C VAL A 155 3.11 -4.96 44.18
N ARG A 156 4.11 -4.81 45.07
CA ARG A 156 5.19 -5.79 45.25
C ARG A 156 4.67 -7.18 45.67
N ALA A 157 3.71 -7.22 46.60
CA ALA A 157 3.08 -8.47 47.04
C ALA A 157 2.28 -9.21 45.94
N LYS A 158 1.91 -8.55 44.84
CA LYS A 158 1.29 -9.20 43.67
C LYS A 158 2.30 -9.81 42.71
N PHE A 159 3.51 -9.26 42.64
CA PHE A 159 4.60 -9.81 41.81
C PHE A 159 5.33 -10.96 42.51
N ASP A 160 5.35 -10.99 43.85
CA ASP A 160 5.96 -12.09 44.63
C ASP A 160 5.07 -13.34 44.77
N LYS A 161 3.83 -13.34 44.24
CA LYS A 161 3.00 -14.54 44.21
C LYS A 161 3.36 -15.38 42.98
N PRO A 162 3.84 -16.63 43.14
CA PRO A 162 4.01 -17.53 42.01
C PRO A 162 2.64 -17.72 41.35
N SER A 163 2.59 -17.44 40.05
CA SER A 163 1.48 -17.75 39.15
C SER A 163 1.25 -19.27 39.20
N ILE A 164 0.36 -19.71 40.09
CA ILE A 164 -0.16 -21.08 40.06
C ILE A 164 -0.95 -21.20 38.76
N SER A 165 -0.36 -21.89 37.80
CA SER A 165 -1.00 -22.47 36.61
C SER A 165 -2.34 -23.09 37.00
N GLN A 166 -3.44 -22.49 36.57
CA GLN A 166 -4.75 -23.12 36.66
C GLN A 166 -4.85 -24.20 35.58
N ARG A 167 -5.30 -25.38 36.03
CA ARG A 167 -5.67 -26.56 35.24
C ARG A 167 -6.77 -26.25 34.22
#